data_AF-I6U976-F1
#
_entry.id   AF-I6U976-F1
#
_cell.length_a   1.000
_cell.length_b   1.000
_cell.length_c   1.000
_cell.angle_alpha   90.00
_cell.angle_beta   90.00
_cell.angle_gamma   90.00
#
_symmetry.space_group_name_H-M   'P 1'
#
loop_
_entity.id
_entity.type
_entity.pdbx_description
1 polymer ?
#
loop_
_entity_poly.entity_id
_entity_poly.type
_entity_poly.pdbx_seq_one_letter_code
_entity_poly.pdbx_strand_id
1 'polypeptide(L)'
;MVGSVYTLFLYFSIILGVIVGVRTRSFHSSLAVLVFSSTFVAGIKYNNSYIAIISWLALSTLSSYLFHLNVIIKSRKDESVSNVLMGYLLGFFILLTLKLHGAGWILSILASYWVFYILLMFDYSKNRRAYYLLKTLWIIFSWGALIEAFGLQKELLPFLVVYTLIFILWFKRQEYSPT
;
A
#
# COMPACT_ATOMS: atom_id res chain seq x y z
N MET A 1 -26.58 -3.15 -3.94
CA MET A 1 -26.18 -4.22 -3.00
C MET A 1 -24.72 -4.69 -3.13
N VAL A 2 -23.93 -4.21 -4.09
CA VAL A 2 -22.49 -4.54 -4.21
C VAL A 2 -21.61 -3.87 -3.13
N GLY A 3 -22.12 -2.88 -2.40
CA GLY A 3 -21.41 -2.22 -1.29
C GLY A 3 -21.26 -3.08 -0.03
N SER A 4 -22.16 -4.03 0.24
CA SER A 4 -22.19 -4.73 1.53
C SER A 4 -21.00 -5.68 1.73
N VAL A 5 -20.58 -6.41 0.71
CA VAL A 5 -19.49 -7.40 0.82
C VAL A 5 -18.13 -6.72 0.99
N TYR A 6 -17.86 -5.67 0.22
CA TYR A 6 -16.62 -4.91 0.34
C TYR A 6 -16.53 -4.18 1.68
N THR A 7 -17.62 -3.56 2.12
CA THR A 7 -17.71 -2.92 3.42
C THR A 7 -17.50 -3.92 4.56
N LEU A 8 -18.09 -5.11 4.48
CA LEU A 8 -17.91 -6.17 5.47
C LEU A 8 -16.46 -6.69 5.50
N PHE A 9 -15.81 -6.83 4.34
CA PHE A 9 -14.40 -7.17 4.25
C PHE A 9 -13.49 -6.10 4.88
N LEU A 10 -13.77 -4.82 4.65
CA LEU A 10 -13.05 -3.70 5.28
C LEU A 10 -13.21 -3.73 6.81
N TYR A 11 -14.42 -3.95 7.32
CA TYR A 11 -14.66 -4.07 8.77
C TYR A 11 -13.97 -5.29 9.38
N PHE A 12 -14.02 -6.44 8.71
CA PHE A 12 -13.28 -7.61 9.14
C PHE A 12 -11.78 -7.34 9.19
N SER A 13 -11.26 -6.58 8.22
CA SER A 13 -9.85 -6.17 8.17
C SER A 13 -9.48 -5.23 9.31
N ILE A 14 -10.39 -4.38 9.80
CA ILE A 14 -10.17 -3.58 11.02
C ILE A 14 -10.00 -4.51 12.21
N ILE A 15 -10.95 -5.43 12.42
CA ILE A 15 -10.93 -6.35 13.57
C ILE A 15 -9.65 -7.17 13.55
N LEU A 16 -9.31 -7.74 12.40
CA LEU A 16 -8.10 -8.54 12.21
C LEU A 16 -6.83 -7.69 12.41
N GLY A 17 -6.80 -6.47 11.86
CA GLY A 17 -5.68 -5.53 12.02
C GLY A 17 -5.46 -5.14 13.48
N VAL A 18 -6.52 -4.89 14.25
CA VAL A 18 -6.45 -4.60 15.68
C VAL A 18 -5.95 -5.82 16.46
N ILE A 19 -6.50 -7.01 16.23
CA ILE A 19 -6.08 -8.25 16.90
C ILE A 19 -4.59 -8.53 16.64
N VAL A 20 -4.15 -8.45 15.38
CA VAL A 20 -2.75 -8.66 15.00
C VAL A 20 -1.87 -7.58 15.65
N GLY A 21 -2.29 -6.32 15.65
CA GLY A 21 -1.56 -5.21 16.25
C GLY A 21 -1.35 -5.37 17.76
N VAL A 22 -2.40 -5.77 18.47
CA VAL A 22 -2.35 -6.03 19.92
C VAL A 22 -1.44 -7.22 20.20
N ARG A 23 -1.61 -8.34 19.47
CA ARG A 23 -0.83 -9.56 19.67
C ARG A 23 0.66 -9.37 19.39
N THR A 24 1.00 -8.64 18.33
CA THR A 24 2.38 -8.37 17.93
C THR A 24 2.97 -7.14 18.61
N ARG A 25 2.16 -6.38 19.36
CA ARG A 25 2.49 -5.05 19.89
C ARG A 25 3.09 -4.15 18.81
N SER A 26 2.60 -4.23 17.57
CA SER A 26 3.15 -3.52 16.41
C SER A 26 2.03 -2.94 15.53
N PHE A 27 1.92 -1.61 15.52
CA PHE A 27 1.02 -0.90 14.61
C PHE A 27 1.40 -1.07 13.14
N HIS A 28 2.62 -1.52 12.87
CA HIS A 28 3.09 -1.80 11.53
C HIS A 28 2.33 -2.96 10.89
N SER A 29 2.12 -4.05 11.63
CA SER A 29 1.37 -5.21 11.14
C SER A 29 -0.13 -4.87 10.97
N SER A 30 -0.69 -4.02 11.83
CA SER A 30 -2.05 -3.48 11.64
C SER A 30 -2.17 -2.67 10.36
N LEU A 31 -1.22 -1.76 10.08
CA LEU A 31 -1.22 -0.99 8.84
C LEU A 31 -1.04 -1.87 7.61
N ALA A 32 -0.23 -2.91 7.67
CA ALA A 32 -0.06 -3.84 6.54
C ALA A 32 -1.39 -4.49 6.13
N VAL A 33 -2.23 -4.86 7.11
CA VAL A 33 -3.57 -5.42 6.88
C VAL A 33 -4.52 -4.36 6.30
N LEU A 34 -4.44 -3.12 6.77
CA LEU A 34 -5.29 -2.03 6.29
C LEU A 34 -4.90 -1.55 4.87
N VAL A 35 -3.60 -1.46 4.59
CA VAL A 35 -3.07 -1.18 3.24
C VAL A 35 -3.48 -2.31 2.29
N PHE A 36 -3.31 -3.57 2.69
CA PHE A 36 -3.76 -4.71 1.88
C PHE A 36 -5.25 -4.60 1.53
N SER A 37 -6.10 -4.43 2.55
CA SER A 37 -7.55 -4.44 2.35
C SER A 37 -8.04 -3.24 1.52
N SER A 38 -7.48 -2.05 1.75
CA SER A 38 -7.81 -0.85 0.97
C SER A 38 -7.41 -0.98 -0.51
N THR A 39 -6.19 -1.41 -0.77
CA THR A 39 -5.69 -1.62 -2.15
C THR A 39 -6.47 -2.71 -2.88
N PHE A 40 -6.79 -3.82 -2.20
CA PHE A 40 -7.51 -4.95 -2.79
C PHE A 40 -8.95 -4.57 -3.16
N VAL A 41 -9.66 -3.91 -2.24
CA VAL A 41 -11.04 -3.46 -2.46
C VAL A 41 -11.12 -2.38 -3.54
N ALA A 42 -10.18 -1.44 -3.57
CA ALA A 42 -10.09 -0.44 -4.63
C ALA A 42 -9.81 -1.09 -6.00
N GLY A 43 -8.92 -2.08 -6.05
CA GLY A 43 -8.55 -2.80 -7.26
C GLY A 43 -9.69 -3.66 -7.84
N ILE A 44 -10.41 -4.42 -7.01
CA ILE A 44 -11.50 -5.29 -7.49
C ILE A 44 -12.63 -4.46 -8.10
N LYS A 45 -12.96 -3.29 -7.54
CA LYS A 45 -14.00 -2.42 -8.10
C LYS A 45 -13.76 -2.08 -9.58
N TYR A 46 -12.49 -2.03 -9.98
CA TYR A 46 -12.08 -1.61 -11.30
C TYR A 46 -12.24 -2.72 -12.36
N ASN A 47 -12.23 -4.00 -11.99
CA ASN A 47 -12.42 -5.09 -12.95
C ASN A 47 -12.92 -6.36 -12.25
N ASN A 48 -14.16 -6.76 -12.55
CA ASN A 48 -14.86 -7.90 -11.92
C ASN A 48 -14.51 -9.27 -12.53
N SER A 49 -13.42 -9.39 -13.29
CA SER A 49 -12.96 -10.68 -13.80
C SER A 49 -12.15 -11.46 -12.76
N TYR A 50 -12.23 -12.80 -12.77
CA TYR A 50 -11.41 -13.66 -11.90
C TYR A 50 -9.91 -13.38 -12.04
N ILE A 51 -9.45 -13.09 -13.26
CA ILE A 51 -8.06 -12.73 -13.54
C ILE A 51 -7.70 -11.44 -12.80
N ALA A 52 -8.54 -10.41 -12.88
CA ALA A 52 -8.30 -9.16 -12.17
C ALA A 52 -8.32 -9.34 -10.65
N ILE A 53 -9.22 -10.17 -10.09
CA ILE A 53 -9.25 -10.48 -8.66
C ILE A 53 -7.91 -11.10 -8.23
N ILE A 54 -7.40 -12.08 -8.98
CA ILE A 54 -6.11 -12.74 -8.67
C ILE A 54 -4.95 -11.77 -8.84
N SER A 55 -4.92 -10.97 -9.90
CA SER A 55 -3.88 -9.96 -10.12
C SER A 55 -3.86 -8.91 -9.02
N TRP A 56 -5.01 -8.41 -8.59
CA TRP A 56 -5.11 -7.46 -7.48
C TRP A 56 -4.81 -8.11 -6.13
N LEU A 57 -5.18 -9.37 -5.91
CA LEU A 57 -4.76 -10.12 -4.73
C LEU A 57 -3.23 -10.19 -4.65
N ALA A 58 -2.58 -10.56 -5.76
CA ALA A 58 -1.12 -10.63 -5.84
C ALA A 58 -0.48 -9.25 -5.61
N LEU A 59 -1.00 -8.20 -6.25
CA LEU A 59 -0.48 -6.84 -6.11
C LEU A 59 -0.67 -6.29 -4.69
N SER A 60 -1.82 -6.50 -4.08
CA SER A 60 -2.10 -6.11 -2.69
C SER A 60 -1.23 -6.89 -1.71
N THR A 61 -1.03 -8.19 -1.94
CA THR A 61 -0.13 -9.03 -1.13
C THR A 61 1.30 -8.53 -1.24
N LEU A 62 1.78 -8.24 -2.45
CA LEU A 62 3.09 -7.66 -2.69
C LEU A 62 3.23 -6.32 -1.97
N SER A 63 2.22 -5.45 -2.07
CA SER A 63 2.17 -4.15 -1.39
C SER A 63 2.30 -4.28 0.14
N SER A 64 1.55 -5.21 0.72
CA SER A 64 1.56 -5.47 2.17
C SER A 64 2.87 -6.11 2.64
N TYR A 65 3.42 -7.03 1.84
CA TYR A 65 4.72 -7.66 2.09
C TYR A 65 5.87 -6.66 2.04
N LEU A 66 5.90 -5.82 1.01
CA LEU A 66 6.85 -4.72 0.86
C LEU A 66 6.76 -3.76 2.04
N PHE A 67 5.55 -3.45 2.50
CA PHE A 67 5.35 -2.66 3.71
C PHE A 67 5.94 -3.33 4.95
N HIS A 68 5.67 -4.62 5.17
CA HIS A 68 6.11 -5.40 6.35
C HIS A 68 7.62 -5.65 6.40
N LEU A 69 8.30 -5.64 5.26
CA LEU A 69 9.73 -5.91 5.22
C LEU A 69 10.52 -4.83 6.02
N ASN A 70 11.19 -5.30 7.07
CA ASN A 70 12.32 -4.62 7.71
C ASN A 70 13.57 -5.19 7.07
N VAL A 71 14.03 -4.53 6.02
CA VAL A 71 15.09 -5.03 5.16
C VAL A 71 16.45 -4.83 5.84
N ILE A 72 17.19 -5.91 6.09
CA ILE A 72 18.64 -5.84 6.39
C ILE A 72 19.37 -6.28 5.13
N ILE A 73 19.37 -5.44 4.09
CA ILE A 73 20.15 -5.69 2.88
C ILE A 73 21.47 -4.93 3.00
N LYS A 74 22.56 -5.68 2.93
CA LYS A 74 23.93 -5.15 2.88
C LYS A 74 24.15 -4.57 1.48
N SER A 75 24.45 -3.27 1.39
CA SER A 75 24.77 -2.59 0.13
C SER A 75 25.88 -3.32 -0.63
N ARG A 76 25.60 -3.80 -1.84
CA ARG A 76 26.63 -3.97 -2.86
C ARG A 76 26.74 -2.64 -3.61
N LYS A 77 27.97 -2.13 -3.72
CA LYS A 77 28.28 -0.92 -4.47
C LYS A 77 28.00 -1.14 -5.96
N ASP A 78 27.69 -0.02 -6.60
CA ASP A 78 27.47 0.23 -8.03
C ASP A 78 26.05 -0.09 -8.54
N GLU A 79 25.13 0.82 -8.22
CA GLU A 79 23.87 0.93 -8.95
C GLU A 79 24.14 1.59 -10.31
N SER A 80 23.90 0.84 -11.38
CA SER A 80 23.91 1.43 -12.72
C SER A 80 22.70 2.34 -12.88
N VAL A 81 22.92 3.57 -13.37
CA VAL A 81 21.85 4.54 -13.72
C VAL A 81 20.78 3.89 -14.62
N SER A 82 21.16 2.87 -15.38
CA SER A 82 20.26 2.05 -16.22
C SER A 82 19.16 1.35 -15.43
N ASN A 83 19.42 0.83 -14.22
CA ASN A 83 18.40 0.13 -13.42
C ASN A 83 17.33 1.09 -12.90
N VAL A 84 17.77 2.29 -12.49
CA VAL A 84 16.89 3.37 -12.03
C VAL A 84 16.01 3.85 -13.18
N LEU A 85 16.60 4.11 -14.36
CA LEU A 85 15.86 4.51 -15.56
C LEU A 85 14.83 3.44 -15.98
N MET A 86 15.21 2.15 -15.92
CA MET A 86 14.31 1.04 -16.24
C MET A 86 13.11 0.99 -15.30
N GLY A 87 13.29 1.21 -13.99
CA GLY A 87 12.15 1.24 -13.07
C GLY A 87 11.25 2.47 -13.24
N TYR A 88 11.80 3.65 -13.57
CA TYR A 88 10.99 4.81 -13.96
C TYR A 88 10.14 4.53 -15.19
N LEU A 89 10.73 3.92 -16.23
CA LEU A 89 10.02 3.53 -17.44
C LEU A 89 8.93 2.48 -17.15
N LEU A 90 9.26 1.42 -16.41
CA LEU A 90 8.30 0.38 -16.04
C LEU A 90 7.15 0.94 -15.20
N GLY A 91 7.44 1.78 -14.20
CA GLY A 91 6.43 2.46 -13.40
C GLY A 91 5.52 3.34 -14.27
N PHE A 92 6.10 4.12 -15.18
CA PHE A 92 5.35 4.95 -16.12
C PHE A 92 4.45 4.12 -17.05
N PHE A 93 4.94 3.02 -17.61
CA PHE A 93 4.15 2.13 -18.46
C PHE A 93 2.99 1.49 -17.69
N ILE A 94 3.20 1.06 -16.45
CA ILE A 94 2.13 0.51 -15.60
C ILE A 94 1.08 1.57 -15.33
N LEU A 95 1.49 2.79 -14.96
CA LEU A 95 0.59 3.91 -14.72
C LEU A 95 -0.25 4.20 -15.96
N LEU A 96 0.39 4.34 -17.13
CA LEU A 96 -0.27 4.66 -18.38
C LEU A 96 -1.23 3.55 -18.82
N THR A 97 -0.81 2.29 -18.70
CA THR A 97 -1.65 1.13 -19.04
C THR A 97 -2.90 1.10 -18.17
N LEU A 98 -2.76 1.26 -16.85
CA LEU A 98 -3.90 1.29 -15.94
C LEU A 98 -4.82 2.48 -16.23
N LYS A 99 -4.24 3.66 -16.48
CA LYS A 99 -5.02 4.86 -16.82
C LYS A 99 -5.83 4.67 -18.10
N LEU A 100 -5.23 4.09 -19.14
CA LEU A 100 -5.88 3.83 -20.42
C LEU A 100 -7.03 2.83 -20.33
N HIS A 101 -6.97 1.90 -19.37
CA HIS A 101 -8.06 0.96 -19.14
C HIS A 101 -9.20 1.56 -18.28
N GLY A 102 -9.07 2.83 -17.85
CA GLY A 102 -10.07 3.56 -17.07
C GLY A 102 -9.78 3.73 -15.57
N ALA A 103 -8.59 3.34 -15.08
CA ALA A 103 -8.31 3.37 -13.66
C ALA A 103 -8.25 4.82 -13.17
N GLY A 104 -8.61 4.99 -11.90
CA GLY A 104 -8.38 6.23 -11.19
C GLY A 104 -6.89 6.61 -11.17
N TRP A 105 -6.60 7.91 -11.08
CA TRP A 105 -5.21 8.39 -11.05
C TRP A 105 -4.50 7.89 -9.80
N ILE A 106 -5.16 7.88 -8.65
CA ILE A 106 -4.54 7.47 -7.39
C ILE A 106 -4.27 5.96 -7.39
N LEU A 107 -5.22 5.15 -7.86
CA LEU A 107 -5.02 3.71 -8.01
C LEU A 107 -3.89 3.38 -9.00
N SER A 108 -3.80 4.11 -10.11
CA SER A 108 -2.74 3.92 -11.12
C SER A 108 -1.36 4.29 -10.57
N ILE A 109 -1.27 5.40 -9.83
CA ILE A 109 -0.04 5.84 -9.18
C ILE A 109 0.40 4.78 -8.16
N LEU A 110 -0.50 4.37 -7.26
CA LEU A 110 -0.25 3.33 -6.27
C LEU A 110 0.26 2.03 -6.91
N ALA A 111 -0.36 1.59 -7.99
CA ALA A 111 0.03 0.38 -8.71
C ALA A 111 1.29 0.54 -9.56
N SER A 112 1.76 1.76 -9.85
CA SER A 112 3.11 1.98 -10.39
C SER A 112 4.17 2.10 -9.29
N TYR A 113 3.74 2.45 -8.08
CA TYR A 113 4.60 2.83 -6.97
C TYR A 113 5.41 1.66 -6.39
N TRP A 114 4.93 0.41 -6.54
CA TRP A 114 5.66 -0.78 -6.09
C TRP A 114 6.98 -0.99 -6.84
N VAL A 115 7.08 -0.58 -8.10
CA VAL A 115 8.32 -0.66 -8.88
C VAL A 115 9.40 0.22 -8.25
N PHE A 116 9.04 1.45 -7.87
CA PHE A 116 9.95 2.38 -7.20
C PHE A 116 10.39 1.87 -5.84
N TYR A 117 9.47 1.26 -5.09
CA TYR A 117 9.78 0.71 -3.78
C TYR A 117 10.69 -0.52 -3.84
N ILE A 118 10.52 -1.40 -4.84
CA ILE A 118 11.44 -2.52 -5.06
C ILE A 118 12.84 -2.01 -5.41
N LEU A 119 12.97 -1.00 -6.28
CA LEU A 119 14.28 -0.42 -6.58
C LEU A 119 14.95 0.15 -5.33
N LEU A 120 14.20 0.87 -4.50
CA LEU A 120 14.72 1.47 -3.26
C LEU A 120 15.05 0.44 -2.16
N MET A 121 14.54 -0.79 -2.25
CA MET A 121 15.01 -1.87 -1.37
C MET A 121 16.47 -2.26 -1.62
N PHE A 122 16.97 -2.12 -2.86
CA PHE A 122 18.36 -2.44 -3.17
C PHE A 122 19.35 -1.42 -2.59
N ASP A 123 18.94 -0.16 -2.40
CA ASP A 123 19.76 0.90 -1.78
C ASP A 123 19.40 1.21 -0.30
N TYR A 124 18.62 0.33 0.35
CA TYR A 124 18.04 0.57 1.68
C TYR A 124 19.07 1.03 2.74
N SER A 125 20.27 0.43 2.74
CA SER A 125 21.32 0.75 3.71
C SER A 125 21.82 2.20 3.64
N LYS A 126 21.70 2.87 2.49
CA LYS A 126 22.13 4.26 2.31
C LYS A 126 21.00 5.26 2.56
N ASN A 127 19.75 4.85 2.34
CA ASN A 127 18.60 5.77 2.27
C ASN A 127 17.43 5.35 3.17
N ARG A 128 17.74 4.99 4.42
CA ARG A 128 16.73 4.57 5.42
C ARG A 128 15.61 5.60 5.62
N ARG A 129 15.93 6.91 5.64
CA ARG A 129 14.91 7.99 5.73
C ARG A 129 13.97 8.00 4.52
N ALA A 130 14.51 7.85 3.31
CA ALA A 130 13.70 7.79 2.09
C ALA A 130 12.76 6.57 2.11
N TYR A 131 13.22 5.42 2.60
CA TYR A 131 12.38 4.23 2.75
C TYR A 131 11.15 4.45 3.66
N TYR A 132 11.32 5.11 4.81
CA TYR A 132 10.19 5.43 5.70
C TYR A 132 9.25 6.49 5.11
N LEU A 133 9.79 7.49 4.41
CA LEU A 133 8.98 8.47 3.67
C LEU A 133 8.13 7.78 2.59
N LEU A 134 8.71 6.80 1.88
CA LEU A 134 7.99 6.06 0.86
C LEU A 134 6.88 5.18 1.44
N LYS A 135 7.10 4.56 2.60
CA LYS A 135 6.04 3.86 3.36
C LYS A 135 4.88 4.80 3.69
N THR A 136 5.17 6.04 4.07
CA THR A 136 4.15 7.04 4.38
C THR A 136 3.31 7.41 3.15
N LEU A 137 3.97 7.70 2.03
CA LEU A 137 3.30 7.96 0.76
C LEU A 137 2.44 6.76 0.31
N TRP A 138 2.91 5.53 0.54
CA TRP A 138 2.14 4.32 0.24
C TRP A 138 0.81 4.27 1.00
N ILE A 139 0.87 4.54 2.31
CA ILE A 139 -0.31 4.59 3.16
C ILE A 139 -1.30 5.63 2.62
N ILE A 140 -0.82 6.83 2.31
CA ILE A 140 -1.63 7.93 1.75
C ILE A 140 -2.27 7.53 0.42
N PHE A 141 -1.51 6.93 -0.50
CA PHE A 141 -2.04 6.51 -1.80
C PHE A 141 -3.03 5.35 -1.68
N SER A 142 -2.83 4.40 -0.75
CA SER A 142 -3.80 3.32 -0.52
C SER A 142 -5.12 3.83 0.06
N TRP A 143 -5.05 4.82 0.96
CA TRP A 143 -6.21 5.54 1.49
C TRP A 143 -6.92 6.35 0.39
N GLY A 144 -6.16 7.08 -0.41
CA GLY A 144 -6.68 7.88 -1.52
C GLY A 144 -7.32 7.03 -2.62
N ALA A 145 -6.74 5.87 -2.94
CA ALA A 145 -7.29 4.93 -3.93
C ALA A 145 -8.65 4.39 -3.49
N LEU A 146 -8.84 4.17 -2.18
CA LEU A 146 -10.12 3.72 -1.63
C LEU A 146 -11.20 4.82 -1.75
N ILE A 147 -10.85 6.08 -1.49
CA ILE A 147 -11.76 7.21 -1.65
C ILE A 147 -12.05 7.50 -3.12
N GLU A 148 -11.05 7.41 -3.99
CA GLU A 148 -11.25 7.53 -5.43
C GLU A 148 -12.19 6.44 -5.96
N ALA A 149 -12.01 5.22 -5.50
CA ALA A 149 -12.84 4.10 -5.89
C ALA A 149 -14.28 4.26 -5.38
N PHE A 150 -14.52 4.57 -4.09
CA PHE A 150 -15.85 4.50 -3.48
C PHE A 150 -16.49 5.83 -3.12
N GLY A 151 -15.75 6.94 -3.15
CA GLY A 151 -16.15 8.24 -2.61
C GLY A 151 -16.18 8.24 -1.07
N LEU A 152 -16.59 9.37 -0.48
CA LEU A 152 -16.79 9.52 0.97
C LEU A 152 -18.18 8.99 1.39
N GLN A 153 -18.41 7.70 1.22
CA GLN A 153 -19.64 7.07 1.67
C GLN A 153 -19.67 6.94 3.20
N LYS A 154 -20.83 7.16 3.83
CA LYS A 154 -21.01 7.07 5.29
C LYS A 154 -20.53 5.73 5.86
N GLU A 155 -20.74 4.65 5.11
CA GLU A 155 -20.35 3.29 5.50
C GLU A 155 -18.82 3.07 5.52
N LEU A 156 -18.07 3.88 4.77
CA LEU A 156 -16.60 3.80 4.66
C LEU A 156 -15.90 4.66 5.73
N LEU A 157 -16.59 5.68 6.26
CA LEU A 157 -16.02 6.63 7.23
C LEU A 157 -15.40 5.94 8.45
N PRO A 158 -16.04 4.95 9.11
CA PRO A 158 -15.43 4.30 10.27
C PRO A 158 -14.12 3.60 9.92
N PHE A 159 -14.04 2.96 8.74
CA PHE A 159 -12.79 2.38 8.26
C PHE A 159 -11.71 3.45 8.07
N LEU A 160 -12.04 4.54 7.38
CA LEU A 160 -11.09 5.64 7.16
C LEU A 160 -10.59 6.27 8.47
N VAL A 161 -11.47 6.44 9.46
CA VAL A 161 -11.12 6.98 10.77
C VAL A 161 -10.15 6.05 11.50
N VAL A 162 -10.48 4.76 11.61
CA VAL A 162 -9.62 3.78 12.29
C VAL A 162 -8.28 3.63 11.56
N TYR A 163 -8.31 3.59 10.23
CA TYR A 163 -7.12 3.59 9.40
C TYR A 163 -6.22 4.79 9.74
N THR A 164 -6.78 5.99 9.77
CA THR A 164 -6.05 7.24 10.06
C THR A 164 -5.48 7.23 11.48
N LEU A 165 -6.25 6.76 12.47
CA LEU A 165 -5.78 6.65 13.86
C LEU A 165 -4.60 5.69 13.98
N ILE A 166 -4.69 4.50 13.36
CA ILE A 166 -3.59 3.52 13.38
C ILE A 166 -2.36 4.09 12.65
N PHE A 167 -2.55 4.83 11.56
CA PHE A 167 -1.47 5.53 10.88
C PHE A 167 -0.77 6.56 11.77
N ILE A 168 -1.52 7.43 12.46
CA ILE A 168 -0.97 8.42 13.40
C ILE A 168 -0.20 7.72 14.53
N LEU A 169 -0.76 6.66 15.11
CA LEU A 169 -0.11 5.90 16.18
C LEU A 169 1.20 5.24 15.73
N TRP A 170 1.22 4.70 14.51
CA TRP A 170 2.43 4.16 13.91
C TRP A 170 3.47 5.25 13.65
N PHE A 171 3.07 6.37 13.05
CA PHE A 171 3.97 7.49 12.72
C PHE A 171 4.62 8.06 13.99
N LYS A 172 3.80 8.35 15.01
CA LYS A 172 4.28 8.80 16.33
C LYS A 172 5.30 7.84 16.90
N ARG A 173 5.05 6.53 16.83
CA ARG A 173 5.98 5.52 17.36
C ARG A 173 7.33 5.47 16.62
N GLN A 174 7.36 5.77 15.32
CA GLN A 174 8.63 5.87 14.58
C GLN A 174 9.48 7.06 15.06
N GLU A 175 8.84 8.16 15.46
CA GLU A 175 9.51 9.37 15.95
C GLU A 175 10.18 9.16 17.33
N TYR A 176 9.56 8.34 18.20
CA TYR A 176 10.06 8.05 19.55
C TYR A 176 10.96 6.79 19.68
N SER A 177 11.21 6.07 18.59
CA SER A 177 12.18 4.97 18.55
C SER A 177 13.28 5.29 17.53
N PRO A 178 14.25 6.17 17.90
CA PRO A 178 15.46 6.32 17.11
C PRO A 178 16.27 5.03 17.26
N THR A 179 16.00 4.09 16.37
CA THR A 179 16.87 2.94 16.11
C THR A 179 17.76 3.26 14.95
#